data_AF-A0A386IRP5-F1
#
_entry.id   AF-A0A386IRP5-F1
#
_cell.length_a   1.000
_cell.length_b   1.000
_cell.length_c   1.000
_cell.angle_alpha   90.00
_cell.angle_beta   90.00
_cell.angle_gamma   90.00
#
_symmetry.space_group_name_H-M   'P 1'
#
loop_
_entity.id
_entity.type
_entity.pdbx_description
1 polymer ?
#
loop_
_entity_poly.entity_id
_entity_poly.type
_entity_poly.pdbx_seq_one_letter_code
_entity_poly.pdbx_strand_id
1 'polypeptide(L)'
;KAILDMKLQRLTGLEKDKLEDELNLTVNLIKEYTAFLGSEEKLMQEIKNNLQEIKNRFAVSRKTVIEESDTDIEAEDLIPQEDMVVTVTMNGYIKRVKLSHYRTQRRGGKGKLGQGLKEEDVTTKLFVGNTHTSLLFFSNIGRVYRLKVYKLPLAEPTARGRALVNIFPLTDGETITNIMPLPSESDENQNIIFATAHGNIRRNSLADFHYIPSNGKIAIKLDEG
;
A
#
# COMPACT_ATOMS: atom_id res chain seq x y z
N LYS A 1 -22.32 71.98 -19.62
CA LYS A 1 -23.23 71.46 -20.68
C LYS A 1 -24.60 71.10 -20.08
N ALA A 2 -24.71 70.13 -19.16
CA ALA A 2 -26.01 69.72 -18.58
C ALA A 2 -26.84 70.83 -17.89
N ILE A 3 -26.20 71.81 -17.23
CA ILE A 3 -26.90 72.94 -16.61
C ILE A 3 -27.45 73.93 -17.67
N LEU A 4 -26.74 74.09 -18.79
CA LEU A 4 -27.17 74.96 -19.90
C LEU A 4 -28.37 74.39 -20.67
N ASP A 5 -28.57 73.08 -20.62
CA ASP A 5 -29.70 72.38 -21.27
C ASP A 5 -30.95 72.26 -20.37
N MET A 6 -30.95 72.89 -19.18
CA MET A 6 -32.10 72.82 -18.25
C MET A 6 -33.32 73.57 -18.78
N LYS A 7 -34.49 72.93 -18.71
CA LYS A 7 -35.79 73.52 -19.06
C LYS A 7 -36.46 74.12 -17.81
N LEU A 8 -37.16 75.26 -17.96
CA LEU A 8 -37.88 75.95 -16.87
C LEU A 8 -38.84 75.04 -16.08
N GLN A 9 -39.45 74.04 -16.72
CA GLN A 9 -40.35 73.06 -16.09
C GLN A 9 -39.68 72.22 -14.98
N ARG A 10 -38.35 72.07 -15.01
CA ARG A 10 -37.57 71.31 -14.02
C ARG A 10 -37.25 72.09 -12.74
N LEU A 11 -37.63 73.35 -12.66
CA LEU A 11 -37.41 74.22 -11.50
C LEU A 11 -38.61 74.24 -10.54
N THR A 12 -39.58 73.34 -10.72
CA THR A 12 -40.70 73.17 -9.80
C THR A 12 -40.27 72.40 -8.55
N GLY A 13 -40.91 72.66 -7.40
CA GLY A 13 -40.58 71.97 -6.15
C GLY A 13 -40.67 70.43 -6.27
N LEU A 14 -41.69 69.95 -6.98
CA LEU A 14 -41.94 68.52 -7.19
C LEU A 14 -40.85 67.82 -8.02
N GLU A 15 -40.27 68.51 -9.01
CA GLU A 15 -39.14 67.97 -9.79
C GLU A 15 -37.83 68.01 -9.01
N LYS A 16 -37.66 68.99 -8.11
CA LYS A 16 -36.52 69.04 -7.18
C LYS A 16 -36.58 67.89 -6.17
N ASP A 17 -37.75 67.62 -5.59
CA ASP A 17 -37.94 66.53 -4.63
C ASP A 17 -37.67 65.17 -5.30
N LYS A 18 -38.16 64.95 -6.53
CA LYS A 18 -37.85 63.73 -7.30
C LYS A 18 -36.35 63.55 -7.56
N LEU A 19 -35.65 64.64 -7.89
CA LEU A 19 -34.19 64.59 -8.10
C LEU A 19 -33.45 64.29 -6.80
N GLU A 20 -33.93 64.80 -5.68
CA GLU A 20 -33.38 64.52 -4.36
C GLU A 20 -33.60 63.05 -3.97
N ASP A 21 -34.78 62.50 -4.26
CA ASP A 21 -35.08 61.07 -4.08
C ASP A 21 -34.21 60.18 -4.98
N GLU A 22 -34.09 60.51 -6.27
CA GLU A 22 -33.26 59.76 -7.23
C GLU A 22 -31.77 59.81 -6.84
N LEU A 23 -31.29 60.97 -6.39
CA LEU A 23 -29.94 61.13 -5.88
C LEU A 23 -29.72 60.25 -4.65
N ASN A 24 -30.65 60.27 -3.69
CA ASN A 24 -30.56 59.46 -2.48
C ASN A 24 -30.57 57.96 -2.79
N LEU A 25 -31.43 57.49 -3.71
CA LEU A 25 -31.44 56.11 -4.19
C LEU A 25 -30.11 55.70 -4.82
N THR A 26 -29.59 56.55 -5.71
CA THR A 26 -28.33 56.29 -6.42
C THR A 26 -27.15 56.24 -5.44
N VAL A 27 -27.10 57.15 -4.47
CA VAL A 27 -26.07 57.16 -3.42
C VAL A 27 -26.15 55.90 -2.56
N ASN A 28 -27.36 55.44 -2.23
CA ASN A 28 -27.54 54.20 -1.46
C ASN A 28 -27.08 52.97 -2.24
N LEU A 29 -27.41 52.87 -3.53
CA LEU A 29 -26.93 51.79 -4.41
C LEU A 29 -25.41 51.79 -4.51
N ILE A 30 -24.77 52.96 -4.70
CA ILE A 30 -23.31 53.06 -4.75
C ILE A 30 -22.69 52.59 -3.42
N LYS A 31 -23.25 53.00 -2.28
CA LYS A 31 -22.80 52.54 -0.96
C LYS A 31 -22.92 51.03 -0.80
N GLU A 32 -24.03 50.45 -1.24
CA GLU A 32 -24.25 49.01 -1.18
C GLU A 32 -23.26 48.24 -2.06
N TYR A 33 -23.09 48.65 -3.32
CA TYR A 33 -22.15 48.02 -4.25
C TYR A 33 -20.69 48.17 -3.82
N THR A 34 -20.30 49.34 -3.29
CA THR A 34 -18.93 49.53 -2.77
C THR A 34 -18.69 48.70 -1.50
N ALA A 35 -19.68 48.57 -0.62
CA ALA A 35 -19.59 47.70 0.56
C ALA A 35 -19.59 46.20 0.18
N PHE A 36 -20.22 45.83 -0.92
CA PHE A 36 -20.19 44.48 -1.48
C PHE A 36 -18.83 44.18 -2.12
N LEU A 37 -18.34 45.05 -3.02
CA LEU A 37 -17.05 44.89 -3.70
C LEU A 37 -15.86 44.98 -2.73
N GLY A 38 -16.00 45.71 -1.62
CA GLY A 38 -14.96 45.83 -0.58
C GLY A 38 -14.88 44.66 0.39
N SER A 39 -15.77 43.67 0.29
CA SER A 39 -15.81 42.52 1.20
C SER A 39 -15.79 41.20 0.43
N GLU A 40 -14.65 40.53 0.48
CA GLU A 40 -14.47 39.20 -0.12
C GLU A 40 -15.47 38.17 0.43
N GLU A 41 -15.80 38.27 1.73
CA GLU A 41 -16.75 37.38 2.39
C GLU A 41 -18.15 37.48 1.79
N LYS A 42 -18.65 38.70 1.56
CA LYS A 42 -19.96 38.93 0.93
C LYS A 42 -19.99 38.43 -0.51
N LEU A 43 -18.92 38.65 -1.26
CA LEU A 43 -18.79 38.16 -2.62
C LEU A 43 -18.82 36.62 -2.67
N MET A 44 -18.10 35.95 -1.76
CA MET A 44 -18.08 34.49 -1.70
C MET A 44 -19.44 33.91 -1.27
N GLN A 45 -20.14 34.57 -0.34
CA GLN A 45 -21.50 34.19 0.04
C GLN A 45 -22.45 34.29 -1.15
N GLU A 46 -22.38 35.37 -1.91
CA GLU A 46 -23.24 35.56 -3.08
C GLU A 46 -22.93 34.53 -4.18
N ILE A 47 -21.66 34.23 -4.45
CA ILE A 47 -21.27 33.15 -5.37
C ILE A 47 -21.86 31.81 -4.93
N LYS A 48 -21.76 31.49 -3.63
CA LYS A 48 -22.31 30.25 -3.09
C LYS A 48 -23.82 30.17 -3.25
N ASN A 49 -24.54 31.27 -2.98
CA ASN A 49 -25.99 31.35 -3.14
C ASN A 49 -26.39 31.13 -4.60
N ASN A 50 -25.71 31.80 -5.54
CA ASN A 50 -25.94 31.64 -6.97
C ASN A 50 -25.67 30.20 -7.45
N LEU A 51 -24.58 29.58 -6.99
CA LEU A 51 -24.27 28.18 -7.32
C LEU A 51 -25.33 27.21 -6.75
N GLN A 52 -25.86 27.48 -5.56
CA GLN A 52 -26.95 26.70 -4.98
C GLN A 52 -28.25 26.87 -5.77
N GLU A 53 -28.57 28.08 -6.22
CA GLU A 53 -29.73 28.34 -7.06
C GLU A 53 -29.62 27.58 -8.40
N ILE A 54 -28.47 27.66 -9.06
CA ILE A 54 -28.20 26.91 -10.30
C ILE A 54 -28.32 25.40 -10.06
N LYS A 55 -27.71 24.90 -8.97
CA LYS A 55 -27.80 23.49 -8.60
C LYS A 55 -29.25 23.04 -8.44
N ASN A 56 -30.08 23.84 -7.76
CA ASN A 56 -31.49 23.50 -7.50
C ASN A 56 -32.34 23.57 -8.77
N ARG A 57 -32.10 24.56 -9.63
CA ARG A 57 -32.85 24.76 -10.87
C ARG A 57 -32.57 23.68 -11.92
N PHE A 58 -31.34 23.17 -11.98
CA PHE A 58 -30.89 22.20 -12.96
C PHE A 58 -30.54 20.83 -12.36
N ALA A 59 -31.05 20.52 -11.16
CA ALA A 59 -30.82 19.24 -10.52
C ALA A 59 -31.43 18.09 -11.34
N VAL A 60 -30.58 17.16 -11.77
CA VAL A 60 -30.98 15.88 -12.35
C VAL A 60 -30.38 14.75 -11.53
N SER A 61 -31.14 13.66 -11.33
CA SER A 61 -30.63 12.49 -10.64
C SER A 61 -29.50 11.84 -11.43
N ARG A 62 -28.49 11.32 -10.71
CA ARG A 62 -27.39 10.59 -11.34
C ARG A 62 -27.95 9.31 -11.98
N LYS A 63 -27.72 9.13 -13.28
CA LYS A 63 -28.19 7.96 -14.03
C LYS A 63 -27.36 6.70 -13.80
N THR A 64 -26.09 6.88 -13.44
CA THR A 64 -25.11 5.79 -13.27
C THR A 64 -24.90 5.45 -11.80
N VAL A 65 -24.77 4.17 -11.48
CA VAL A 65 -24.30 3.69 -10.17
C VAL A 65 -22.80 3.43 -10.25
N ILE A 66 -22.07 3.81 -9.19
CA ILE A 66 -20.68 3.38 -9.04
C ILE A 66 -20.76 2.09 -8.22
N GLU A 67 -20.52 0.97 -8.87
CA GLU A 67 -20.37 -0.32 -8.21
C GLU A 67 -18.89 -0.50 -7.86
N GLU A 68 -18.59 -0.87 -6.61
CA GLU A 68 -17.27 -1.38 -6.27
C GLU A 68 -17.08 -2.70 -7.02
N SER A 69 -16.04 -2.79 -7.84
CA SER A 69 -15.72 -4.03 -8.53
C SER A 69 -15.23 -5.06 -7.52
N ASP A 70 -15.91 -6.21 -7.42
CA ASP A 70 -15.47 -7.37 -6.61
C ASP A 70 -14.15 -8.01 -7.08
N THR A 71 -13.53 -7.47 -8.13
CA THR A 71 -12.31 -7.99 -8.73
C THR A 71 -11.18 -6.98 -8.59
N ASP A 72 -10.79 -6.71 -7.35
CA ASP A 72 -9.44 -6.25 -7.08
C ASP A 72 -8.49 -7.41 -7.40
N ILE A 73 -8.11 -7.53 -8.69
CA ILE A 73 -7.12 -8.51 -9.12
C ILE A 73 -5.80 -8.12 -8.46
N GLU A 74 -5.38 -8.89 -7.45
CA GLU A 74 -4.07 -8.71 -6.88
C GLU A 74 -3.03 -9.21 -7.88
N ALA A 75 -1.84 -8.61 -7.88
CA ALA A 75 -0.75 -9.09 -8.73
C ALA A 75 -0.41 -10.58 -8.49
N GLU A 76 -0.80 -11.10 -7.32
CA GLU A 76 -0.71 -12.51 -6.98
C GLU A 76 -1.66 -13.41 -7.76
N ASP A 77 -2.87 -12.96 -8.08
CA ASP A 77 -3.88 -13.76 -8.78
C ASP A 77 -3.47 -14.06 -10.24
N LEU A 78 -2.54 -13.26 -10.77
CA LEU A 78 -1.94 -13.47 -12.09
C LEU A 78 -0.80 -14.50 -12.08
N ILE A 79 -0.39 -14.99 -10.91
CA ILE A 79 0.70 -15.96 -10.76
C ILE A 79 0.11 -17.37 -10.71
N PRO A 80 0.59 -18.32 -11.54
CA PRO A 80 0.09 -19.69 -11.50
C PRO A 80 0.55 -20.40 -10.22
N GLN A 81 -0.34 -21.20 -9.65
CA GLN A 81 -0.04 -22.17 -8.60
C GLN A 81 0.81 -23.32 -9.17
N GLU A 82 2.11 -23.30 -8.89
CA GLU A 82 3.05 -24.33 -9.31
C GLU A 82 3.87 -24.84 -8.12
N ASP A 83 4.22 -26.13 -8.15
CA ASP A 83 5.13 -26.72 -7.16
C ASP A 83 6.58 -26.31 -7.41
N MET A 84 7.15 -25.67 -6.40
CA MET A 84 8.51 -25.15 -6.41
C MET A 84 9.34 -25.82 -5.33
N VAL A 85 10.61 -26.05 -5.65
CA VAL A 85 11.65 -26.41 -4.69
C VAL A 85 12.39 -25.13 -4.33
N VAL A 86 12.38 -24.79 -3.05
CA VAL A 86 13.17 -23.69 -2.53
C VAL A 86 14.42 -24.26 -1.88
N THR A 87 15.57 -23.70 -2.24
CA THR A 87 16.87 -24.11 -1.74
C THR A 87 17.57 -22.94 -1.11
N VAL A 88 18.16 -23.21 0.05
CA VAL A 88 18.90 -22.23 0.84
C VAL A 88 20.27 -22.81 1.14
N THR A 89 21.28 -22.00 0.86
CA THR A 89 22.69 -22.35 1.03
C THR A 89 23.23 -21.80 2.35
N MET A 90 24.34 -22.37 2.84
CA MET A 90 24.99 -21.93 4.08
C MET A 90 25.43 -20.47 4.00
N ASN A 91 25.85 -20.01 2.82
CA ASN A 91 26.23 -18.63 2.56
C ASN A 91 25.03 -17.66 2.43
N GLY A 92 23.81 -18.11 2.77
CA GLY A 92 22.63 -17.27 2.78
C GLY A 92 22.09 -16.91 1.39
N TYR A 93 22.38 -17.70 0.36
CA TYR A 93 21.71 -17.57 -0.94
C TYR A 93 20.44 -18.41 -0.97
N ILE A 94 19.38 -17.83 -1.52
CA ILE A 94 18.09 -18.47 -1.71
C ILE A 94 17.67 -18.42 -3.17
N LYS A 95 17.03 -19.49 -3.64
CA LYS A 95 16.38 -19.57 -4.95
C LYS A 95 15.18 -20.50 -4.93
N ARG A 96 14.25 -20.25 -5.85
CA ARG A 96 13.19 -21.20 -6.20
C ARG A 96 13.43 -21.80 -7.57
N VAL A 97 13.10 -23.06 -7.73
CA VAL A 97 13.27 -23.84 -8.94
C VAL A 97 12.00 -24.68 -9.13
N LYS A 98 11.51 -24.86 -10.35
CA LYS A 98 10.30 -25.70 -10.55
C LYS A 98 10.61 -27.15 -10.19
N LEU A 99 9.67 -27.84 -9.53
CA LEU A 99 9.84 -29.24 -9.13
C LEU A 99 10.11 -30.16 -10.33
N SER A 100 9.58 -29.82 -11.51
CA SER A 100 9.78 -30.54 -12.77
C SER A 100 11.26 -30.69 -13.17
N HIS A 101 12.15 -29.78 -12.77
CA HIS A 101 13.59 -29.90 -13.04
C HIS A 101 14.27 -31.02 -12.24
N TYR A 102 13.72 -31.39 -11.07
CA TYR A 102 14.29 -32.39 -10.16
C TYR A 102 13.77 -33.82 -10.38
N ARG A 103 13.28 -34.13 -11.59
CA ARG A 103 12.66 -35.43 -11.92
C ARG A 103 13.49 -36.63 -11.43
N THR A 104 12.85 -37.51 -10.66
CA THR A 104 13.44 -38.72 -10.10
C THR A 104 14.02 -39.63 -11.20
N GLN A 105 15.30 -39.97 -11.08
CA GLN A 105 15.91 -41.03 -11.88
C GLN A 105 15.74 -42.34 -11.10
N ARG A 106 14.98 -43.30 -11.66
CA ARG A 106 14.65 -44.61 -11.02
C ARG A 106 15.85 -45.56 -10.82
N ARG A 107 17.08 -45.10 -11.07
CA ARG A 107 18.31 -45.87 -10.88
C ARG A 107 19.10 -45.14 -9.80
N GLY A 108 19.52 -45.84 -8.75
CA GLY A 108 20.24 -45.29 -7.59
C GLY A 108 21.65 -44.76 -7.91
N GLY A 109 21.80 -43.97 -8.97
CA GLY A 109 22.96 -43.14 -9.24
C GLY A 109 22.84 -41.81 -8.50
N LYS A 110 23.97 -41.18 -8.19
CA LYS A 110 24.02 -39.79 -7.73
C LYS A 110 23.26 -38.96 -8.78
N GLY A 111 22.15 -38.32 -8.38
CA GLY A 111 21.23 -37.63 -9.28
C GLY A 111 21.90 -36.53 -10.11
N LYS A 112 21.13 -35.91 -11.03
CA LYS A 112 21.62 -34.76 -11.80
C LYS A 112 22.30 -33.75 -10.87
N LEU A 113 23.49 -33.28 -11.26
CA LEU A 113 24.25 -32.28 -10.52
C LEU A 113 23.34 -31.08 -10.21
N GLY A 114 23.22 -30.74 -8.94
CA GLY A 114 22.55 -29.52 -8.48
C GLY A 114 23.41 -28.29 -8.76
N GLN A 115 23.38 -27.32 -7.84
CA GLN A 115 24.24 -26.14 -7.91
C GLN A 115 25.71 -26.56 -8.09
N GLY A 116 26.40 -25.94 -9.06
CA GLY A 116 27.84 -26.08 -9.19
C GLY A 116 28.48 -25.47 -7.96
N LEU A 117 28.77 -26.31 -6.96
CA LEU A 117 29.46 -25.88 -5.75
C LEU A 117 30.89 -25.58 -6.18
N LYS A 118 31.23 -24.30 -6.35
CA LYS A 118 32.63 -23.90 -6.11
C LYS A 118 32.86 -24.22 -4.63
N GLU A 119 34.00 -24.85 -4.38
CA GLU A 119 34.46 -25.36 -3.08
C GLU A 119 33.81 -24.61 -1.90
N GLU A 120 33.01 -25.32 -1.09
CA GLU A 120 32.47 -24.93 0.23
C GLU A 120 31.01 -24.41 0.37
N ASP A 121 30.24 -24.15 -0.69
CA ASP A 121 28.82 -23.79 -0.49
C ASP A 121 27.94 -25.05 -0.37
N VAL A 122 27.29 -25.31 0.76
CA VAL A 122 26.44 -26.51 0.94
C VAL A 122 24.98 -26.09 1.06
N THR A 123 24.08 -26.82 0.40
CA THR A 123 22.64 -26.65 0.58
C THR A 123 22.27 -27.04 2.01
N THR A 124 21.89 -26.08 2.83
CA THR A 124 21.54 -26.30 4.24
C THR A 124 20.08 -26.74 4.39
N LYS A 125 19.18 -26.17 3.58
CA LYS A 125 17.73 -26.43 3.69
C LYS A 125 17.10 -26.56 2.30
N LEU A 126 16.24 -27.55 2.16
CA LEU A 126 15.42 -27.79 0.98
C LEU A 126 13.99 -28.08 1.44
N PHE A 127 13.03 -27.38 0.87
CA PHE A 127 11.62 -27.64 1.08
C PHE A 127 10.85 -27.47 -0.22
N VAL A 128 9.73 -28.19 -0.31
CA VAL A 128 8.80 -28.16 -1.43
C VAL A 128 7.59 -27.35 -1.00
N GLY A 129 7.17 -26.42 -1.84
CA GLY A 129 6.00 -25.58 -1.57
C GLY A 129 5.41 -25.00 -2.85
N ASN A 130 4.19 -24.49 -2.77
CA ASN A 130 3.54 -23.85 -3.90
C ASN A 130 4.06 -22.41 -4.05
N THR A 131 3.96 -21.83 -5.24
CA THR A 131 4.24 -20.40 -5.50
C THR A 131 3.54 -19.45 -4.53
N HIS A 132 2.32 -19.76 -4.09
CA HIS A 132 1.53 -18.94 -3.17
C HIS A 132 1.83 -19.19 -1.69
N THR A 133 2.57 -20.26 -1.36
CA THR A 133 2.92 -20.56 0.03
C THR A 133 3.76 -19.43 0.62
N SER A 134 3.40 -18.97 1.81
CA SER A 134 4.19 -18.00 2.57
C SER A 134 5.31 -18.71 3.32
N LEU A 135 6.50 -18.11 3.34
CA LEU A 135 7.64 -18.60 4.12
C LEU A 135 7.95 -17.61 5.23
N LEU A 136 8.23 -18.14 6.41
CA LEU A 136 8.74 -17.41 7.57
C LEU A 136 10.26 -17.55 7.63
N PHE A 137 10.94 -16.43 7.80
CA PHE A 137 12.40 -16.33 7.93
C PHE A 137 12.71 -15.78 9.31
N PHE A 138 13.36 -16.58 10.15
CA PHE A 138 13.74 -16.22 11.51
C PHE A 138 15.21 -15.84 11.56
N SER A 139 15.52 -14.71 12.16
CA SER A 139 16.89 -14.23 12.33
C SER A 139 17.51 -14.61 13.68
N ASN A 140 18.82 -14.52 13.76
CA ASN A 140 19.61 -14.72 14.98
C ASN A 140 19.28 -13.73 16.10
N ILE A 141 18.68 -12.57 15.79
CA ILE A 141 18.24 -11.55 16.77
C ILE A 141 16.76 -11.69 17.16
N GLY A 142 16.10 -12.78 16.76
CA GLY A 142 14.71 -13.06 17.14
C GLY A 142 13.64 -12.31 16.32
N ARG A 143 14.01 -11.75 15.16
CA ARG A 143 13.04 -11.16 14.21
C ARG A 143 12.51 -12.22 13.26
N VAL A 144 11.31 -11.99 12.75
CA VAL A 144 10.67 -12.78 11.70
C VAL A 144 10.32 -11.91 10.50
N TYR A 145 10.61 -12.42 9.31
CA TYR A 145 10.20 -11.85 8.03
C TYR A 145 9.30 -12.85 7.30
N ARG A 146 8.40 -12.34 6.47
CA ARG A 146 7.49 -13.16 5.67
C ARG A 146 7.64 -12.84 4.20
N LEU A 147 7.79 -13.87 3.38
CA LEU A 147 7.83 -13.71 1.93
C LEU A 147 7.18 -14.92 1.24
N LYS A 148 6.30 -14.67 0.27
CA LYS A 148 5.71 -15.73 -0.56
C LYS A 148 6.74 -16.31 -1.52
N VAL A 149 6.61 -17.60 -1.83
CA VAL A 149 7.56 -18.32 -2.69
C VAL A 149 7.72 -17.62 -4.04
N TYR A 150 6.67 -17.14 -4.69
CA TYR A 150 6.78 -16.50 -6.01
C TYR A 150 7.70 -15.26 -6.04
N LYS A 151 7.85 -14.55 -4.92
CA LYS A 151 8.74 -13.39 -4.78
C LYS A 151 10.22 -13.77 -4.68
N LEU A 152 10.53 -15.05 -4.44
CA LEU A 152 11.90 -15.55 -4.49
C LEU A 152 12.42 -15.59 -5.93
N PRO A 153 13.74 -15.45 -6.13
CA PRO A 153 14.32 -15.47 -7.46
C PRO A 153 14.13 -16.85 -8.11
N LEU A 154 13.49 -16.86 -9.27
CA LEU A 154 13.41 -18.03 -10.13
C LEU A 154 14.78 -18.26 -10.77
N ALA A 155 15.32 -19.46 -10.63
CA ALA A 155 16.61 -19.81 -11.21
C ALA A 155 16.66 -21.28 -11.62
N GLU A 156 17.63 -21.61 -12.47
CA GLU A 156 17.94 -23.01 -12.79
C GLU A 156 18.57 -23.72 -11.58
N PRO A 157 18.47 -25.06 -11.47
CA PRO A 157 19.05 -25.84 -10.38
C PRO A 157 20.55 -25.56 -10.14
N THR A 158 21.29 -25.23 -11.20
CA THR A 158 22.74 -24.98 -11.20
C THR A 158 23.12 -23.57 -10.72
N ALA A 159 22.20 -22.60 -10.77
CA ALA A 159 22.48 -21.19 -10.47
C ALA A 159 22.56 -20.91 -8.97
N ARG A 160 23.24 -19.83 -8.54
CA ARG A 160 23.46 -19.55 -7.10
C ARG A 160 22.23 -18.99 -6.37
N GLY A 161 21.38 -18.23 -7.07
CA GLY A 161 20.28 -17.49 -6.44
C GLY A 161 20.69 -16.09 -5.97
N ARG A 162 19.89 -15.49 -5.08
CA ARG A 162 20.12 -14.16 -4.51
C ARG A 162 20.41 -14.27 -3.02
N ALA A 163 21.30 -13.42 -2.51
CA ALA A 163 21.60 -13.36 -1.08
C ALA A 163 20.41 -12.82 -0.27
N LEU A 164 20.14 -13.40 0.89
CA LEU A 164 19.04 -13.02 1.79
C LEU A 164 19.15 -11.58 2.30
N VAL A 165 20.38 -11.09 2.51
CA VAL A 165 20.69 -9.68 2.87
C VAL A 165 20.17 -8.68 1.84
N ASN A 166 20.00 -9.09 0.58
CA ASN A 166 19.49 -8.24 -0.49
C ASN A 166 17.96 -8.35 -0.67
N ILE A 167 17.30 -9.21 0.11
CA ILE A 167 15.86 -9.46 0.05
C ILE A 167 15.17 -8.84 1.26
N PHE A 168 15.79 -8.95 2.43
CA PHE A 168 15.26 -8.43 3.69
C PHE A 168 16.09 -7.24 4.19
N PRO A 169 15.47 -6.26 4.85
CA PRO A 169 16.18 -5.15 5.49
C PRO A 169 16.83 -5.63 6.81
N LEU A 170 17.87 -6.47 6.69
CA LEU A 170 18.60 -7.02 7.83
C LEU A 170 19.50 -5.94 8.45
N THR A 171 19.59 -5.90 9.78
CA THR A 171 20.56 -5.04 10.49
C THR A 171 21.97 -5.60 10.39
N ASP A 172 22.98 -4.80 10.75
CA ASP A 172 24.36 -5.27 10.76
C ASP A 172 24.54 -6.47 11.71
N GLY A 173 25.21 -7.52 11.25
CA GLY A 173 25.34 -8.80 11.96
C GLY A 173 24.06 -9.67 12.05
N GLU A 174 22.93 -9.23 11.48
CA GLU A 174 21.70 -10.03 11.43
C GLU A 174 21.79 -11.10 10.33
N THR A 175 21.55 -12.34 10.71
CA THR A 175 21.57 -13.50 9.80
C THR A 175 20.32 -14.34 9.97
N ILE A 176 19.82 -14.92 8.88
CA ILE A 176 18.67 -15.83 8.93
C ILE A 176 19.13 -17.20 9.39
N THR A 177 18.61 -17.68 10.51
CA THR A 177 18.95 -18.98 11.11
C THR A 177 17.99 -20.07 10.64
N ASN A 178 16.70 -19.76 10.59
CA ASN A 178 15.64 -20.73 10.30
C ASN A 178 14.64 -20.22 9.28
N ILE A 179 14.18 -21.14 8.42
CA ILE A 179 13.18 -20.87 7.39
C ILE A 179 12.14 -21.98 7.50
N MET A 180 10.87 -21.59 7.53
CA MET A 180 9.75 -22.50 7.70
C MET A 180 8.63 -22.11 6.75
N PRO A 181 8.03 -23.06 6.00
CA PRO A 181 6.80 -22.78 5.29
C PRO A 181 5.67 -22.54 6.31
N LEU A 182 4.87 -21.50 6.08
CA LEU A 182 3.65 -21.26 6.82
C LEU A 182 2.59 -22.25 6.30
N PRO A 183 2.06 -23.15 7.16
CA PRO A 183 0.95 -24.02 6.81
C PRO A 183 -0.27 -23.21 6.34
N SER A 184 -1.14 -23.83 5.55
CA SER A 184 -2.40 -23.20 5.14
C SER A 184 -3.27 -22.83 6.34
N GLU A 185 -4.13 -21.81 6.17
CA GLU A 185 -4.94 -21.19 7.22
C GLU A 185 -5.88 -22.15 7.99
N SER A 186 -6.06 -23.38 7.51
CA SER A 186 -6.84 -24.45 8.16
C SER A 186 -6.27 -24.94 9.51
N ASP A 187 -5.06 -24.52 9.90
CA ASP A 187 -4.31 -25.03 11.05
C ASP A 187 -4.12 -24.00 12.19
N GLU A 188 -5.16 -23.23 12.53
CA GLU A 188 -5.10 -22.18 13.57
C GLU A 188 -4.67 -22.67 14.98
N ASN A 189 -4.77 -23.97 15.24
CA ASN A 189 -4.39 -24.58 16.53
C ASN A 189 -2.91 -24.99 16.64
N GLN A 190 -2.08 -24.65 15.64
CA GLN A 190 -0.65 -24.95 15.67
C GLN A 190 0.14 -23.90 16.47
N ASN A 191 1.24 -24.34 17.05
CA ASN A 191 2.14 -23.50 17.83
C ASN A 191 3.55 -23.56 17.25
N ILE A 192 4.25 -22.43 17.23
CA ILE A 192 5.68 -22.38 16.96
C ILE A 192 6.43 -22.40 18.28
N ILE A 193 7.39 -23.31 18.40
CA ILE A 193 8.29 -23.41 19.54
C ILE A 193 9.66 -22.87 19.13
N PHE A 194 10.15 -21.89 19.89
CA PHE A 194 11.49 -21.34 19.79
C PHE A 194 12.35 -21.92 20.89
N ALA A 195 13.59 -22.28 20.57
CA ALA A 195 14.61 -22.67 21.53
C ALA A 195 15.84 -21.80 21.31
N THR A 196 16.35 -21.17 22.37
CA THR A 196 17.54 -20.32 22.33
C THR A 196 18.77 -21.08 22.83
N ALA A 197 19.97 -20.57 22.51
CA ALA A 197 21.24 -21.16 22.94
C ALA A 197 21.38 -21.25 24.48
N HIS A 198 20.77 -20.31 25.20
CA HIS A 198 20.77 -20.26 26.68
C HIS A 198 19.70 -21.17 27.32
N GLY A 199 19.01 -22.01 26.52
CA GLY A 199 18.02 -22.97 27.02
C GLY A 199 16.62 -22.39 27.26
N ASN A 200 16.37 -21.13 26.88
CA ASN A 200 15.04 -20.56 26.97
C ASN A 200 14.15 -21.10 25.84
N ILE A 201 12.99 -21.62 26.22
CA ILE A 201 11.98 -22.12 25.29
C ILE A 201 10.77 -21.21 25.34
N ARG A 202 10.32 -20.76 24.18
CA ARG A 202 9.12 -19.93 24.03
C ARG A 202 8.15 -20.57 23.06
N ARG A 203 6.88 -20.64 23.42
CA ARG A 203 5.81 -21.08 22.55
C ARG A 203 4.93 -19.89 22.16
N ASN A 204 4.76 -19.64 20.87
CA ASN A 204 3.81 -18.67 20.34
C ASN A 204 2.76 -19.39 19.48
N SER A 205 1.57 -18.81 19.37
CA SER A 205 0.56 -19.29 18.42
C SER A 205 1.05 -19.05 16.99
N LEU A 206 0.76 -19.98 16.07
CA LEU A 206 1.02 -19.78 14.65
C LEU A 206 0.25 -18.56 14.11
N ALA A 207 -0.91 -18.27 14.71
CA ALA A 207 -1.77 -17.16 14.32
C ALA A 207 -1.07 -15.78 14.40
N ASP A 208 -0.10 -15.63 15.31
CA ASP A 208 0.67 -14.40 15.48
C ASP A 208 1.52 -14.04 14.25
N PHE A 209 1.69 -14.97 13.32
CA PHE A 209 2.54 -14.86 12.13
C PHE A 209 1.74 -14.69 10.82
N HIS A 210 0.40 -14.60 10.86
CA HIS A 210 -0.43 -14.30 9.67
C HIS A 210 -0.23 -12.90 9.12
N TYR A 211 0.17 -11.93 9.95
CA TYR A 211 0.49 -10.59 9.50
C TYR A 211 1.87 -10.18 10.01
N ILE A 212 2.80 -10.03 9.07
CA ILE A 212 4.16 -9.55 9.31
C ILE A 212 4.41 -8.40 8.32
N PRO A 213 4.71 -7.19 8.82
CA PRO A 213 5.05 -6.06 7.96
C PRO A 213 6.38 -6.29 7.24
N SER A 214 6.62 -5.57 6.16
CA SER A 214 7.79 -5.75 5.29
C SER A 214 9.14 -5.52 6.00
N ASN A 215 9.16 -4.69 7.05
CA ASN A 215 10.33 -4.46 7.92
C ASN A 215 10.55 -5.58 8.95
N GLY A 216 9.70 -6.60 8.99
CA GLY A 216 9.75 -7.70 9.94
C GLY A 216 9.08 -7.39 11.28
N LYS A 217 8.80 -8.46 12.04
CA LYS A 217 8.19 -8.42 13.37
C LYS A 217 9.14 -9.06 14.38
N ILE A 218 9.08 -8.67 15.66
CA ILE A 218 9.80 -9.36 16.72
C ILE A 218 9.04 -10.65 17.05
N ALA A 219 9.67 -11.81 16.84
CA ALA A 219 9.09 -13.12 17.14
C ALA A 219 9.39 -13.56 18.58
N ILE A 220 10.61 -13.30 19.04
CA ILE A 220 11.08 -13.55 20.39
C ILE A 220 12.04 -12.44 20.80
N LYS A 221 11.95 -12.00 22.05
CA LYS A 221 12.97 -11.14 22.65
C LYS A 221 14.06 -12.04 23.22
N LEU A 222 15.28 -11.87 22.75
CA LEU A 222 16.44 -12.60 23.27
C LEU A 222 17.00 -11.85 24.47
N ASP A 223 17.47 -12.60 25.46
CA ASP A 223 18.21 -12.05 26.60
C ASP A 223 19.61 -11.60 26.14
N GLU A 224 20.24 -10.70 26.90
CA GLU A 224 21.59 -10.22 26.58
C GLU A 224 22.60 -11.38 26.66
N GLY A 225 23.24 -11.71 25.53
CA GLY A 225 24.23 -12.78 25.41
C GLY A 225 24.65 -13.07 23.98
#